data_AF-A0A821H5K7-F1
#
_entry.id   AF-A0A821H5K7-F1
#
_cell.length_a   1.000
_cell.length_b   1.000
_cell.length_c   1.000
_cell.angle_alpha   90.00
_cell.angle_beta   90.00
_cell.angle_gamma   90.00
#
_symmetry.space_group_name_H-M   'P 1'
#
loop_
_entity.id
_entity.type
_entity.pdbx_description
1 polymer ?
#
loop_
_entity_poly.entity_id
_entity_poly.type
_entity_poly.pdbx_seq_one_letter_code
_entity_poly.pdbx_strand_id
1 'polypeptide(L)'
;MDTIDSSNNPKATLGSSETCQNLPITGICIVSRPNNAPTGYHCIRKTYDDPLQDADLIPDSILERRSRFLCITRHFPLAKYSAIVLQDIRLIDEDESHPPNYVILSDTIDTKEKGTIKCKIAVKMIPREAGMKSINDIIFLYRTKTPPSSYCTIGKINGLCMCIRDGIVPPMIQALDQTIPTPFNNSE
;
A
#
# COMPACT_ATOMS: atom_id res chain seq x y z
N MET A 1 55.24 -3.29 -15.59
CA MET A 1 55.32 -2.20 -16.58
C MET A 1 54.31 -2.47 -17.68
N ASP A 2 53.01 -2.49 -17.42
CA ASP A 2 52.10 -1.51 -16.80
C ASP A 2 51.30 -0.86 -17.93
N THR A 3 50.12 -1.42 -18.20
CA THR A 3 49.02 -0.65 -18.77
C THR A 3 47.78 -0.99 -17.97
N ILE A 4 47.40 -0.01 -17.15
CA ILE A 4 46.21 0.04 -16.32
C ILE A 4 45.03 0.33 -17.25
N ASP A 5 44.04 -0.55 -17.32
CA ASP A 5 42.71 -0.20 -17.83
C ASP A 5 41.76 -0.03 -16.65
N SER A 6 41.35 1.23 -16.48
CA SER A 6 40.38 1.67 -15.50
C SER A 6 39.00 1.70 -16.15
N SER A 7 38.19 0.67 -15.92
CA SER A 7 36.73 0.79 -16.07
C SER A 7 36.04 0.46 -14.75
N ASN A 8 36.06 1.46 -13.86
CA ASN A 8 35.10 1.56 -12.77
C ASN A 8 33.71 1.80 -13.38
N ASN A 9 32.87 0.77 -13.38
CA ASN A 9 31.43 0.96 -13.56
C ASN A 9 30.76 0.91 -12.17
N PRO A 10 30.29 2.04 -11.62
CA PRO A 10 29.55 2.02 -10.37
C PRO A 10 28.20 1.37 -10.62
N LYS A 11 28.01 0.20 -10.01
CA LYS A 11 26.76 -0.53 -9.89
C LYS A 11 25.68 0.39 -9.32
N ALA A 12 24.88 0.98 -10.19
CA ALA A 12 23.74 1.80 -9.81
C ALA A 12 22.69 0.93 -9.10
N THR A 13 22.48 1.23 -7.82
CA THR A 13 21.21 1.21 -7.09
C THR A 13 20.18 0.14 -7.46
N LEU A 14 20.24 -1.00 -6.77
CA LEU A 14 19.10 -1.89 -6.56
C LEU A 14 19.11 -2.29 -5.08
N GLY A 15 18.25 -1.66 -4.26
CA GLY A 15 18.24 -1.94 -2.82
C GLY A 15 17.11 -1.35 -1.98
N SER A 16 16.26 -0.47 -2.53
CA SER A 16 15.19 0.19 -1.74
C SER A 16 13.77 -0.21 -2.11
N SER A 17 13.51 -0.86 -3.26
CA SER A 17 12.14 -1.13 -3.72
C SER A 17 11.56 -2.45 -3.21
N GLU A 18 12.35 -3.53 -3.11
CA GLU A 18 11.83 -4.86 -2.71
C GLU A 18 11.55 -4.97 -1.20
N THR A 19 12.34 -4.28 -0.37
CA THR A 19 12.20 -4.35 1.09
C THR A 19 10.94 -3.65 1.58
N CYS A 20 10.56 -2.52 0.96
CA CYS A 20 9.39 -1.75 1.36
C CYS A 20 8.06 -2.46 1.01
N GLN A 21 8.03 -3.28 -0.04
CA GLN A 21 6.81 -4.02 -0.40
C GLN A 21 6.44 -5.09 0.63
N ASN A 22 7.37 -5.49 1.50
CA ASN A 22 7.10 -6.47 2.55
C ASN A 22 6.64 -5.84 3.87
N LEU A 23 6.50 -4.51 3.93
CA LEU A 23 6.02 -3.82 5.12
C LEU A 23 4.49 -3.80 5.19
N PRO A 24 3.91 -3.78 6.41
CA PRO A 24 2.47 -3.59 6.58
C PRO A 24 1.97 -2.31 5.91
N ILE A 25 0.79 -2.39 5.31
CA ILE A 25 0.06 -1.19 4.89
C ILE A 25 -0.38 -0.43 6.14
N THR A 26 -0.02 0.84 6.23
CA THR A 26 -0.28 1.72 7.38
C THR A 26 -1.39 2.73 7.11
N GLY A 27 -1.80 2.87 5.85
CA GLY A 27 -2.92 3.71 5.46
C GLY A 27 -3.48 3.32 4.10
N ILE A 28 -4.77 3.56 3.91
CA ILE A 28 -5.53 3.20 2.72
C ILE A 28 -6.63 4.23 2.47
N CYS A 29 -6.86 4.62 1.22
CA CYS A 29 -7.90 5.56 0.83
C CYS A 29 -8.30 5.40 -0.64
N ILE A 30 -9.35 6.08 -1.07
CA ILE A 30 -9.80 6.13 -2.47
C ILE A 30 -9.60 7.55 -3.00
N VAL A 31 -9.14 7.69 -4.24
CA VAL A 31 -9.05 8.97 -4.94
C VAL A 31 -9.81 8.93 -6.27
N SER A 32 -10.33 10.07 -6.70
CA SER A 32 -10.95 10.22 -8.03
C SER A 32 -9.91 10.31 -9.14
N ARG A 33 -8.75 10.91 -8.84
CA ARG A 33 -7.67 11.19 -9.79
C ARG A 33 -6.38 10.54 -9.29
N PRO A 34 -5.70 9.69 -10.09
CA PRO A 34 -4.46 9.03 -9.67
C PRO A 34 -3.38 10.00 -9.18
N ASN A 35 -3.30 11.17 -9.81
CA ASN A 35 -2.29 12.19 -9.50
C ASN A 35 -2.58 12.96 -8.19
N ASN A 36 -3.74 12.72 -7.58
CA ASN A 36 -4.14 13.33 -6.30
C ASN A 36 -3.93 12.40 -5.10
N ALA A 37 -3.21 11.28 -5.28
CA ALA A 37 -2.81 10.45 -4.17
C ALA A 37 -2.07 11.30 -3.12
N PRO A 38 -2.36 11.13 -1.81
CA PRO A 38 -1.68 11.89 -0.78
C PRO A 38 -0.17 11.65 -0.81
N THR A 39 0.60 12.61 -0.33
CA THR A 39 2.05 12.47 -0.23
C THR A 39 2.42 11.18 0.52
N GLY A 40 3.25 10.35 -0.10
CA GLY A 40 3.68 9.07 0.46
C GLY A 40 2.72 7.90 0.24
N TYR A 41 1.61 8.09 -0.48
CA TYR A 41 0.73 7.01 -0.92
C TYR A 41 1.08 6.58 -2.34
N HIS A 42 1.01 5.29 -2.58
CA HIS A 42 1.07 4.66 -3.89
C HIS A 42 -0.35 4.41 -4.39
N CYS A 43 -0.70 5.01 -5.53
CA CYS A 43 -1.95 4.76 -6.23
C CYS A 43 -1.85 3.46 -7.04
N ILE A 44 -2.72 2.49 -6.78
CA ILE A 44 -2.84 1.27 -7.56
C ILE A 44 -3.66 1.60 -8.81
N ARG A 45 -2.96 2.10 -9.85
CA ARG A 45 -3.61 2.62 -11.06
C ARG A 45 -3.89 1.56 -12.11
N LYS A 46 -3.03 0.56 -12.24
CA LYS A 46 -3.08 -0.48 -13.28
C LYS A 46 -3.31 -1.85 -12.66
N THR A 47 -3.92 -2.74 -13.43
CA THR A 47 -4.03 -4.13 -13.00
C THR A 47 -2.66 -4.80 -13.10
N TYR A 48 -2.44 -5.79 -12.25
CA TYR A 48 -1.16 -6.47 -12.14
C TYR A 48 -0.85 -7.33 -13.37
N ASP A 49 -1.88 -7.91 -13.99
CA ASP A 49 -1.79 -8.83 -15.11
C ASP A 49 -1.95 -8.18 -16.50
N ASP A 50 -2.31 -6.89 -16.55
CA ASP A 50 -2.45 -6.13 -17.80
C ASP A 50 -2.12 -4.64 -17.58
N PRO A 51 -0.93 -4.18 -17.98
CA PRO A 51 -0.51 -2.79 -17.74
C PRO A 51 -1.33 -1.76 -18.54
N LEU A 52 -2.09 -2.18 -19.54
CA LEU A 52 -2.98 -1.28 -20.29
C LEU A 52 -4.29 -1.05 -19.53
N GLN A 53 -4.75 -2.02 -18.73
CA GLN A 53 -6.01 -1.97 -18.01
C GLN A 53 -5.89 -1.12 -16.73
N ASP A 54 -6.78 -0.13 -16.59
CA ASP A 54 -6.90 0.65 -15.35
C ASP A 54 -7.58 -0.20 -14.26
N ALA A 55 -7.06 -0.09 -13.04
CA ALA A 55 -7.63 -0.68 -11.83
C ALA A 55 -8.75 0.20 -11.24
N ASP A 56 -9.70 0.59 -12.10
CA ASP A 56 -10.81 1.48 -11.74
C ASP A 56 -11.85 0.74 -10.90
N LEU A 57 -12.19 1.30 -9.74
CA LEU A 57 -13.15 0.72 -8.81
C LEU A 57 -14.61 0.94 -9.23
N ILE A 58 -14.86 1.80 -10.23
CA ILE A 58 -16.21 2.08 -10.74
C ILE A 58 -16.33 1.81 -12.24
N PRO A 59 -17.51 1.37 -12.71
CA PRO A 59 -17.75 1.16 -14.13
C PRO A 59 -17.62 2.47 -14.91
N ASP A 60 -17.17 2.35 -16.16
CA ASP A 60 -17.21 3.46 -17.12
C ASP A 60 -18.64 3.97 -17.26
N SER A 61 -18.79 5.29 -17.26
CA SER A 61 -20.05 5.96 -17.57
C SER A 61 -20.00 6.49 -19.00
N ILE A 62 -21.10 6.33 -19.72
CA ILE A 62 -21.25 6.75 -21.12
C ILE A 62 -21.32 8.29 -21.24
N LEU A 63 -21.76 8.98 -20.18
CA LEU A 63 -21.97 10.43 -20.20
C LEU A 63 -20.77 11.23 -19.69
N GLU A 64 -20.13 10.76 -18.62
CA GLU A 64 -19.02 11.46 -17.97
C GLU A 64 -17.98 10.44 -17.50
N ARG A 65 -16.73 10.61 -17.93
CA ARG A 65 -15.64 9.72 -17.54
C ARG A 65 -15.23 10.02 -16.10
N ARG A 66 -15.67 9.17 -15.17
CA ARG A 66 -15.28 9.18 -13.77
C ARG A 66 -14.45 7.95 -13.48
N SER A 67 -13.50 8.08 -12.57
CA SER A 67 -12.67 6.97 -12.10
C SER A 67 -12.46 7.02 -10.60
N ARG A 68 -12.13 5.87 -10.03
CA ARG A 68 -11.84 5.68 -8.61
C ARG A 68 -10.66 4.74 -8.47
N PHE A 69 -9.65 5.13 -7.73
CA PHE A 69 -8.45 4.33 -7.53
C PHE A 69 -8.13 4.16 -6.06
N LEU A 70 -7.71 2.96 -5.69
CA LEU A 70 -7.25 2.67 -4.35
C LEU A 70 -5.81 3.15 -4.18
N CYS A 71 -5.55 3.84 -3.08
CA CYS A 71 -4.23 4.31 -2.69
C CYS A 71 -3.84 3.67 -1.36
N ILE A 72 -2.60 3.20 -1.27
CA ILE A 72 -2.04 2.60 -0.05
C ILE A 72 -0.75 3.31 0.34
N THR A 73 -0.45 3.39 1.62
CA THR A 73 0.88 3.78 2.10
C THR A 73 1.41 2.72 3.05
N ARG A 74 2.73 2.59 3.02
CA ARG A 74 3.53 1.84 4.00
C ARG A 74 4.43 2.78 4.78
N HIS A 75 4.26 4.10 4.57
CA HIS A 75 4.98 5.09 5.34
C HIS A 75 4.57 4.95 6.80
N PHE A 76 5.59 4.77 7.62
CA PHE A 76 5.51 4.57 9.04
C PHE A 76 6.15 5.80 9.68
N PRO A 77 5.57 6.43 10.71
CA PRO A 77 6.17 7.64 11.25
C PRO A 77 7.49 7.35 11.98
N LEU A 78 8.53 8.07 11.52
CA LEU A 78 9.49 8.79 12.35
C LEU A 78 8.74 9.54 13.46
N ALA A 79 9.23 9.44 14.70
CA ALA A 79 8.72 10.03 15.95
C ALA A 79 7.32 9.56 16.42
N LYS A 80 7.29 8.84 17.56
CA LYS A 80 6.13 8.54 18.44
C LYS A 80 5.44 7.17 18.37
N TYR A 81 6.03 6.12 17.79
CA TYR A 81 5.76 4.70 18.13
C TYR A 81 4.30 4.18 18.03
N SER A 82 3.33 5.02 17.68
CA SER A 82 1.89 4.77 17.59
C SER A 82 1.51 4.75 16.12
N ALA A 83 1.80 3.63 15.46
CA ALA A 83 1.33 3.41 14.11
C ALA A 83 0.11 2.50 14.12
N ILE A 84 -0.79 2.69 13.17
CA ILE A 84 -1.84 1.75 12.83
C ILE A 84 -1.42 0.91 11.62
N VAL A 85 -1.92 -0.32 11.53
CA VAL A 85 -1.70 -1.22 10.41
C VAL A 85 -3.03 -1.78 9.91
N LEU A 86 -3.09 -2.05 8.60
CA LEU A 86 -4.22 -2.72 7.98
C LEU A 86 -4.16 -4.21 8.35
N GLN A 87 -5.10 -4.66 9.19
CA GLN A 87 -5.22 -6.06 9.60
C GLN A 87 -6.07 -6.87 8.61
N ASP A 88 -7.17 -6.29 8.16
CA ASP A 88 -8.14 -6.97 7.29
C ASP A 88 -8.82 -5.99 6.33
N ILE A 89 -9.26 -6.51 5.19
CA ILE A 89 -10.04 -5.79 4.19
C ILE A 89 -11.09 -6.71 3.58
N ARG A 90 -12.30 -6.19 3.41
CA ARG A 90 -13.45 -6.93 2.89
C ARG A 90 -14.20 -6.11 1.85
N LEU A 91 -14.72 -6.81 0.86
CA LEU A 91 -15.75 -6.30 -0.03
C LEU A 91 -17.10 -6.73 0.54
N ILE A 92 -17.97 -5.76 0.78
CA ILE A 92 -19.27 -5.95 1.41
C ILE A 92 -20.33 -5.44 0.44
N ASP A 93 -21.44 -6.15 0.27
CA ASP A 93 -22.50 -5.68 -0.62
C ASP A 93 -23.05 -4.33 -0.14
N GLU A 94 -23.56 -3.51 -1.06
CA GLU A 94 -24.00 -2.13 -0.75
C GLU A 94 -25.03 -2.08 0.40
N ASP A 95 -25.96 -3.03 0.42
CA ASP A 95 -27.05 -3.11 1.41
C ASP A 95 -26.67 -3.94 2.66
N GLU A 96 -25.53 -4.63 2.64
CA GLU A 96 -25.12 -5.52 3.73
C GLU A 96 -24.48 -4.73 4.88
N SER A 97 -24.83 -5.06 6.13
CA SER A 97 -24.18 -4.47 7.30
C SER A 97 -22.73 -4.94 7.43
N HIS A 98 -21.81 -4.03 7.73
CA HIS A 98 -20.41 -4.41 7.93
C HIS A 98 -20.14 -4.89 9.37
N PRO A 99 -19.13 -5.75 9.59
CA PRO A 99 -18.76 -6.17 10.94
C PRO A 99 -18.33 -4.98 11.82
N PRO A 100 -18.48 -5.07 13.15
CA PRO A 100 -17.98 -4.05 14.07
C PRO A 100 -16.45 -3.91 13.96
N ASN A 101 -15.95 -2.70 14.19
CA ASN A 101 -14.53 -2.30 14.09
C ASN A 101 -13.96 -2.25 12.66
N TYR A 102 -14.80 -2.33 11.64
CA TYR A 102 -14.44 -1.97 10.28
C TYR A 102 -14.86 -0.53 9.99
N VAL A 103 -14.03 0.16 9.20
CA VAL A 103 -14.32 1.49 8.67
C VAL A 103 -14.58 1.34 7.17
N ILE A 104 -15.62 1.98 6.67
CA ILE A 104 -15.95 1.97 5.25
C ILE A 104 -15.21 3.10 4.53
N LEU A 105 -14.50 2.76 3.46
CA LEU A 105 -13.93 3.73 2.52
C LEU A 105 -15.04 4.29 1.62
N SER A 106 -15.86 5.16 2.18
CA SER A 106 -17.13 5.60 1.58
C SER A 106 -16.93 6.59 0.43
N ASP A 107 -16.03 7.56 0.62
CA ASP A 107 -15.83 8.67 -0.31
C ASP A 107 -14.37 8.79 -0.75
N THR A 108 -14.18 9.41 -1.91
CA THR A 108 -12.87 9.86 -2.35
C THR A 108 -12.33 10.93 -1.42
N ILE A 109 -11.07 10.82 -1.05
CA ILE A 109 -10.48 11.81 -0.14
C ILE A 109 -10.28 13.17 -0.81
N ASP A 110 -10.10 13.20 -2.14
CA ASP A 110 -9.75 14.37 -2.93
C ASP A 110 -10.95 15.13 -3.52
N THR A 111 -12.05 14.45 -3.82
CA THR A 111 -13.29 15.09 -4.34
C THR A 111 -14.51 14.94 -3.45
N LYS A 112 -14.44 14.12 -2.38
CA LYS A 112 -15.58 13.82 -1.49
C LYS A 112 -16.79 13.21 -2.21
N GLU A 113 -16.53 12.56 -3.34
CA GLU A 113 -17.55 11.83 -4.09
C GLU A 113 -17.57 10.37 -3.66
N LYS A 114 -18.69 9.67 -3.84
CA LYS A 114 -18.80 8.24 -3.53
C LYS A 114 -17.65 7.44 -4.16
N GLY A 115 -16.97 6.63 -3.36
CA GLY A 115 -15.74 5.90 -3.72
C GLY A 115 -16.01 4.63 -4.53
N THR A 116 -17.17 4.00 -4.33
CA THR A 116 -17.59 2.74 -4.98
C THR A 116 -19.10 2.77 -5.25
N ILE A 117 -19.62 1.91 -6.14
CA ILE A 117 -21.05 1.91 -6.52
C ILE A 117 -21.82 0.68 -6.02
N LYS A 118 -21.31 -0.53 -6.28
CA LYS A 118 -22.04 -1.80 -6.05
C LYS A 118 -21.66 -2.54 -4.78
N CYS A 119 -20.52 -2.20 -4.20
CA CYS A 119 -20.02 -2.79 -2.97
C CYS A 119 -19.24 -1.73 -2.19
N LYS A 120 -19.08 -1.96 -0.89
CA LYS A 120 -18.30 -1.15 0.04
C LYS A 120 -16.96 -1.82 0.28
N ILE A 121 -15.90 -1.02 0.31
CA ILE A 121 -14.58 -1.48 0.79
C ILE A 121 -14.52 -1.20 2.30
N ALA A 122 -14.54 -2.27 3.09
CA ALA A 122 -14.46 -2.20 4.55
C ALA A 122 -13.06 -2.59 5.01
N VAL A 123 -12.42 -1.76 5.83
CA VAL A 123 -11.06 -1.99 6.33
C VAL A 123 -11.03 -2.06 7.85
N LYS A 124 -10.21 -2.95 8.40
CA LYS A 124 -9.92 -3.01 9.82
C LYS A 124 -8.49 -2.54 10.07
N MET A 125 -8.37 -1.32 10.58
CA MET A 125 -7.10 -0.76 11.03
C MET A 125 -6.95 -1.03 12.52
N ILE A 126 -5.78 -1.49 12.95
CA ILE A 126 -5.48 -1.79 14.35
C ILE A 126 -4.20 -1.08 14.79
N PRO A 127 -4.00 -0.83 16.09
CA PRO A 127 -2.69 -0.47 16.61
C PRO A 127 -1.63 -1.49 16.20
N ARG A 128 -0.44 -1.02 15.86
CA ARG A 128 0.69 -1.86 15.48
C ARG A 128 1.20 -2.63 16.69
N GLU A 129 1.21 -3.95 16.58
CA GLU A 129 1.83 -4.85 17.56
C GLU A 129 2.61 -5.93 16.81
N ALA A 130 3.84 -6.19 17.24
CA ALA A 130 4.75 -7.11 16.53
C ALA A 130 4.19 -8.53 16.51
N GLY A 131 4.34 -9.22 15.38
CA GLY A 131 3.84 -10.59 15.20
C GLY A 131 2.35 -10.68 14.86
N MET A 132 1.58 -9.58 14.94
CA MET A 132 0.19 -9.59 14.49
C MET A 132 0.08 -9.73 12.97
N LYS A 133 -1.04 -10.32 12.52
CA LYS A 133 -1.42 -10.35 11.10
C LYS A 133 -1.54 -8.92 10.54
N SER A 134 -0.99 -8.71 9.36
CA SER A 134 -1.19 -7.51 8.56
C SER A 134 -1.41 -7.84 7.09
N ILE A 135 -1.98 -6.91 6.35
CA ILE A 135 -1.97 -6.91 4.89
C ILE A 135 -0.79 -6.06 4.43
N ASN A 136 0.07 -6.66 3.61
CA ASN A 136 1.30 -6.04 3.15
C ASN A 136 1.20 -5.57 1.70
N ASP A 137 0.24 -6.10 0.94
CA ASP A 137 0.01 -5.67 -0.44
C ASP A 137 -1.41 -5.89 -0.92
N ILE A 138 -1.77 -5.12 -1.96
CA ILE A 138 -3.06 -5.19 -2.64
C ILE A 138 -2.80 -5.05 -4.13
N ILE A 139 -3.37 -5.96 -4.92
CA ILE A 139 -3.35 -5.92 -6.39
C ILE A 139 -4.75 -6.14 -6.95
N PHE A 140 -4.93 -5.75 -8.21
CA PHE A 140 -6.12 -6.06 -8.99
C PHE A 140 -5.74 -6.91 -10.20
N LEU A 141 -6.54 -7.93 -10.50
CA LEU A 141 -6.41 -8.74 -11.72
C LEU A 141 -7.63 -8.52 -12.61
N TYR A 142 -7.41 -8.46 -13.93
CA TYR A 142 -8.47 -8.29 -14.91
C TYR A 142 -8.78 -9.57 -15.69
N ARG A 143 -7.74 -10.23 -16.21
CA ARG A 143 -7.86 -11.39 -17.11
C ARG A 143 -7.73 -12.69 -16.32
N THR A 144 -6.72 -12.78 -15.47
CA THR A 144 -6.46 -14.00 -14.69
C THR A 144 -7.30 -13.99 -13.42
N LYS A 145 -7.99 -15.10 -13.16
CA LYS A 145 -8.74 -15.29 -11.91
C LYS A 145 -7.91 -15.94 -10.80
N THR A 146 -6.74 -16.48 -11.17
CA THR A 146 -5.82 -17.13 -10.25
C THR A 146 -4.81 -16.10 -9.74
N PRO A 147 -4.75 -15.83 -8.43
CA PRO A 147 -3.76 -14.92 -7.87
C PRO A 147 -2.34 -15.49 -7.96
N PRO A 148 -1.29 -14.63 -8.00
CA PRO A 148 0.09 -15.07 -7.82
C PRO A 148 0.29 -15.83 -6.49
N SER A 149 1.32 -16.68 -6.41
CA SER A 149 1.54 -17.65 -5.31
C SER A 149 1.46 -17.10 -3.86
N SER A 150 1.75 -15.82 -3.65
CA SER A 150 1.71 -15.15 -2.34
C SER A 150 0.44 -14.32 -2.09
N TYR A 151 -0.53 -14.37 -2.99
CA TYR A 151 -1.76 -13.58 -2.93
C TYR A 151 -2.99 -14.48 -2.82
N CYS A 152 -4.02 -13.96 -2.16
CA CYS A 152 -5.34 -14.57 -2.14
C CYS A 152 -6.40 -13.58 -2.63
N THR A 153 -7.40 -14.08 -3.35
CA THR A 153 -8.51 -13.26 -3.85
C THR A 153 -9.54 -13.07 -2.74
N ILE A 154 -9.94 -11.83 -2.49
CA ILE A 154 -10.93 -11.48 -1.45
C ILE A 154 -12.30 -11.13 -2.02
N GLY A 155 -12.39 -10.93 -3.33
CA GLY A 155 -13.64 -10.69 -4.02
C GLY A 155 -13.45 -9.93 -5.34
N LYS A 156 -14.55 -9.43 -5.88
CA LYS A 156 -14.57 -8.68 -7.13
C LYS A 156 -15.18 -7.31 -6.95
N ILE A 157 -14.59 -6.31 -7.62
CA ILE A 157 -15.10 -4.95 -7.70
C ILE A 157 -14.93 -4.46 -9.13
N ASN A 158 -16.01 -3.97 -9.73
CA ASN A 158 -16.03 -3.52 -11.14
C ASN A 158 -15.44 -4.55 -12.13
N GLY A 159 -15.71 -5.84 -11.92
CA GLY A 159 -15.16 -6.92 -12.76
C GLY A 159 -13.69 -7.26 -12.51
N LEU A 160 -12.97 -6.48 -11.70
CA LEU A 160 -11.61 -6.75 -11.26
C LEU A 160 -11.60 -7.70 -10.06
N CYS A 161 -10.72 -8.69 -10.05
CA CYS A 161 -10.45 -9.50 -8.86
C CYS A 161 -9.49 -8.73 -7.95
N MET A 162 -9.94 -8.40 -6.74
CA MET A 162 -9.09 -7.80 -5.72
C MET A 162 -8.36 -8.91 -4.96
N CYS A 163 -7.03 -8.83 -4.92
CA CYS A 163 -6.19 -9.80 -4.23
C CYS A 163 -5.31 -9.10 -3.20
N ILE A 164 -5.07 -9.79 -2.08
CA ILE A 164 -4.22 -9.30 -1.01
C ILE A 164 -3.06 -10.23 -0.78
N ARG A 165 -1.97 -9.68 -0.26
CA ARG A 165 -0.87 -10.46 0.30
C ARG A 165 -0.83 -10.22 1.80
N ASP A 166 -1.09 -11.29 2.54
CA ASP A 166 -0.94 -11.31 3.98
C ASP A 166 0.54 -11.26 4.37
N GLY A 167 0.79 -10.77 5.58
CA GLY A 167 2.09 -10.79 6.22
C GLY A 167 1.96 -10.62 7.73
N ILE A 168 3.08 -10.36 8.37
CA ILE A 168 3.17 -10.12 9.80
C ILE A 168 3.76 -8.73 10.05
N VAL A 169 3.31 -8.10 11.11
CA VAL A 169 3.89 -6.86 11.60
C VAL A 169 5.30 -7.15 12.12
N PRO A 170 6.37 -6.57 11.55
CA PRO A 170 7.72 -6.83 12.02
C PRO A 170 7.93 -6.26 13.42
N PRO A 171 8.90 -6.78 14.20
CA PRO A 171 9.37 -6.10 15.41
C PRO A 171 9.80 -4.67 15.07
N MET A 172 9.62 -3.75 16.02
CA MET A 172 10.22 -2.44 15.84
C MET A 172 11.71 -2.55 16.13
N ILE A 173 12.53 -2.35 15.10
CA ILE A 173 13.97 -2.14 15.32
C ILE A 173 14.09 -0.70 15.84
N GLN A 174 14.27 -0.54 17.15
CA GLN A 174 14.78 0.71 17.68
C GLN A 174 16.20 0.85 17.14
N ALA A 175 16.42 1.76 16.19
CA ALA A 175 17.76 2.26 15.96
C ALA A 175 18.17 3.04 17.22
N LEU A 176 18.74 2.34 18.19
CA LEU A 176 19.39 2.93 19.35
C LEU A 176 20.80 3.35 18.94
N ASP A 177 21.13 4.59 19.27
CA ASP A 177 22.44 5.25 19.24
C ASP A 177 23.17 5.38 17.89
N GLN A 178 22.95 6.52 17.23
CA GLN A 178 24.10 7.26 16.74
C GLN A 178 24.82 7.83 17.97
N THR A 179 25.80 7.11 18.50
CA THR A 179 26.76 7.64 19.46
C THR A 179 27.41 8.88 18.86
N ILE A 180 27.01 10.05 19.37
CA ILE A 180 27.79 11.28 19.19
C ILE A 180 29.15 11.01 19.83
N PRO A 181 30.28 11.07 19.09
CA PRO A 181 31.57 11.03 19.74
C PRO A 181 31.67 12.25 20.65
N THR A 182 31.72 12.05 21.96
CA THR A 182 32.13 13.11 22.88
C THR A 182 33.47 13.68 22.41
N PRO A 183 33.61 15.01 22.25
CA PRO A 183 34.92 15.57 21.96
C PRO A 183 35.85 15.24 23.13
N PHE A 184 36.91 14.49 22.82
CA PHE A 184 38.04 14.31 23.74
C PHE A 184 38.61 15.70 24.02
N ASN A 185 38.37 16.18 25.24
CA ASN A 185 38.99 17.38 25.77
C ASN A 185 40.43 17.01 26.13
N ASN A 186 41.38 17.30 25.24
CA ASN A 186 42.80 17.19 25.56
C ASN A 186 43.21 18.45 26.32
N SER A 187 43.29 18.33 27.64
CA SER A 187 44.05 19.23 28.49
C SER A 187 45.26 18.47 29.03
N GLU A 188 46.41 18.68 28.39
CA GLU A 188 47.75 18.78 29.01
C GLU A 188 48.70 19.46 28.01
#